data_AF-A0A8D3C3F6-F1
#
_entry.id   AF-A0A8D3C3F6-F1
#
_cell.length_a   1.000
_cell.length_b   1.000
_cell.length_c   1.000
_cell.angle_alpha   90.00
_cell.angle_beta   90.00
_cell.angle_gamma   90.00
#
_symmetry.space_group_name_H-M   'P 1'
#
loop_
_entity.id
_entity.type
_entity.pdbx_description
1 polymer ?
#
loop_
_entity_poly.entity_id
_entity_poly.type
_entity_poly.pdbx_seq_one_letter_code
_entity_poly.pdbx_strand_id
1 'polypeptide(L)'
;MVRPCWAKRRKMADKVLPQRIRDLVPESQAYMDLLAFERKLDQTIARKRMEIQEAIKKPIMQKRKLRIYISNTYTPCKPEGEEAEKVSSWELRVEGKLLEEPGKQKRKFSSFFKSLVIELDKELYGPDNHLVEWHRMATTQETDGFQVKRPGDVNVKCTLLLMLDHQPPQYKLDPRLARLLGVHTQTRASIMQALWLYIKNNKLQDGHEKEYINCNRYFRQLNDCFVIKIQMISALLVFVSSLSSVDPTDQKKTACYDIDVEVDDPLKGQMNSFLSSTTNQQEIAALEMKIHETIEYINQLKTERDFMLSFSNNPQDFIQDWLKSQSRDLKLMTDVTGNPEEERKTEFYQAPWVPEAVGRYVYSKVQQRRQELEQVLGIRLT
;
A
#
# COMPACT_ATOMS: atom_id res chain seq x y z
N MET A 1 27.63 -27.39 6.03
CA MET A 1 26.61 -26.32 6.01
C MET A 1 25.23 -26.96 5.99
N VAL A 2 24.59 -27.07 7.15
CA VAL A 2 23.18 -27.47 7.23
C VAL A 2 22.35 -26.27 6.81
N ARG A 3 21.59 -26.41 5.71
CA ARG A 3 20.68 -25.35 5.25
C ARG A 3 19.62 -25.12 6.33
N PRO A 4 19.29 -23.87 6.69
CA PRO A 4 18.20 -23.62 7.64
C PRO A 4 16.90 -24.19 7.06
N CYS A 5 16.28 -25.10 7.82
CA CYS A 5 14.98 -25.62 7.49
C CYS A 5 14.00 -24.45 7.56
N TRP A 6 13.45 -24.06 6.42
CA TRP A 6 12.38 -23.10 6.28
C TRP A 6 11.28 -23.42 7.31
N ALA A 7 10.98 -22.47 8.20
CA ALA A 7 9.85 -22.61 9.11
C ALA A 7 8.58 -22.80 8.27
N LYS A 8 8.02 -24.02 8.27
CA LYS A 8 6.75 -24.32 7.62
C LYS A 8 5.72 -23.31 8.09
N ARG A 9 5.15 -22.55 7.15
CA ARG A 9 4.00 -21.66 7.41
C ARG A 9 2.91 -22.53 8.04
N ARG A 10 2.59 -22.28 9.31
CA ARG A 10 1.62 -23.04 10.10
C ARG A 10 0.25 -22.97 9.44
N LYS A 11 -0.43 -24.11 9.34
CA LYS A 11 -1.70 -24.22 8.59
C LYS A 11 -2.87 -24.10 9.55
N MET A 12 -3.98 -23.54 9.07
CA MET A 12 -5.26 -23.50 9.80
C MET A 12 -5.73 -24.89 10.29
N ALA A 13 -5.33 -25.96 9.60
CA ALA A 13 -5.64 -27.33 10.00
C ALA A 13 -4.98 -27.72 11.33
N ASP A 14 -3.84 -27.12 11.67
CA ASP A 14 -3.05 -27.43 12.86
C ASP A 14 -3.68 -26.84 14.14
N LYS A 15 -4.66 -25.93 13.99
CA LYS A 15 -5.47 -25.36 15.08
C LYS A 15 -6.79 -26.11 15.32
N VAL A 16 -7.17 -27.07 14.47
CA VAL A 16 -8.49 -27.73 14.56
C VAL A 16 -8.39 -29.05 15.32
N LEU A 17 -9.25 -29.23 16.32
CA LEU A 17 -9.34 -30.50 17.05
C LEU A 17 -9.96 -31.60 16.17
N PRO A 18 -9.33 -32.80 16.08
CA PRO A 18 -9.90 -33.93 15.38
C PRO A 18 -11.29 -34.30 15.89
N GLN A 19 -12.18 -34.74 14.98
CA GLN A 19 -13.57 -35.05 15.33
C GLN A 19 -13.70 -36.10 16.44
N ARG A 20 -12.85 -37.13 16.42
CA ARG A 20 -12.82 -38.16 17.47
C ARG A 20 -12.52 -37.61 18.87
N ILE A 21 -11.82 -36.48 18.98
CA ILE A 21 -11.58 -35.79 20.26
C ILE A 21 -12.79 -34.93 20.63
N ARG A 22 -13.41 -34.31 19.62
CA ARG A 22 -14.60 -33.47 19.82
C ARG A 22 -15.80 -34.24 20.35
N ASP A 23 -15.98 -35.47 19.89
CA ASP A 23 -17.06 -36.34 20.34
C ASP A 23 -16.88 -36.81 21.80
N LEU A 24 -15.66 -36.76 22.33
CA LEU A 24 -15.32 -37.19 23.70
C LEU A 24 -15.43 -36.06 24.73
N VAL A 25 -15.24 -34.80 24.31
CA VAL A 25 -15.16 -33.64 25.21
C VAL A 25 -16.15 -32.56 24.75
N PRO A 26 -17.26 -32.32 25.47
CA PRO A 26 -18.30 -31.39 25.03
C PRO A 26 -17.80 -29.93 24.95
N GLU A 27 -16.84 -29.54 25.79
CA GLU A 27 -16.24 -28.20 25.80
C GLU A 27 -15.43 -27.90 24.53
N SER A 28 -15.06 -28.94 23.76
CA SER A 28 -14.37 -28.78 22.48
C SER A 28 -15.20 -27.97 21.47
N GLN A 29 -16.53 -27.97 21.57
CA GLN A 29 -17.40 -27.17 20.70
C GLN A 29 -17.21 -25.67 20.98
N ALA A 30 -17.10 -25.26 22.25
CA ALA A 30 -16.86 -23.87 22.61
C ALA A 30 -15.52 -23.36 22.03
N TYR A 31 -14.48 -24.21 22.02
CA TYR A 31 -13.20 -23.89 21.36
C TYR A 31 -13.36 -23.70 19.85
N MET A 32 -14.13 -24.56 19.19
CA MET A 32 -14.41 -24.43 17.75
C MET A 32 -15.19 -23.15 17.42
N ASP A 33 -16.13 -22.76 18.28
CA ASP A 33 -16.89 -21.51 18.13
C ASP A 33 -15.98 -20.28 18.32
N LEU A 34 -15.03 -20.33 19.26
CA LEU A 34 -14.00 -19.29 19.43
C LEU A 34 -13.11 -19.17 18.20
N LEU A 35 -12.68 -20.27 17.58
CA LEU A 35 -11.93 -20.25 16.32
C LEU A 35 -12.75 -19.65 15.17
N ALA A 36 -14.04 -19.95 15.09
CA ALA A 36 -14.92 -19.37 14.09
C ALA A 36 -15.10 -17.85 14.29
N PHE A 37 -15.23 -17.43 15.55
CA PHE A 37 -15.30 -16.03 15.92
C PHE A 37 -13.99 -15.29 15.60
N GLU A 38 -12.83 -15.86 15.96
CA GLU A 38 -11.49 -15.34 15.63
C GLU A 38 -11.37 -15.09 14.12
N ARG A 39 -11.71 -16.09 13.28
CA ARG A 39 -11.70 -15.95 11.81
C ARG A 39 -12.55 -14.79 11.33
N LYS A 40 -13.75 -14.61 11.87
CA LYS A 40 -14.66 -13.54 11.47
C LYS A 40 -14.13 -12.17 11.91
N LEU A 41 -13.54 -12.10 13.09
CA LEU A 41 -12.93 -10.90 13.64
C LEU A 41 -11.70 -10.50 12.79
N ASP A 42 -10.81 -11.43 12.50
CA ASP A 42 -9.64 -11.21 11.64
C ASP A 42 -10.02 -10.72 10.24
N GLN A 43 -11.03 -11.34 9.62
CA GLN A 43 -11.55 -10.91 8.33
C GLN A 43 -12.09 -9.47 8.39
N THR A 44 -12.79 -9.12 9.47
CA THR A 44 -13.34 -7.78 9.67
C THR A 44 -12.23 -6.75 9.87
N ILE A 45 -11.22 -7.08 10.67
CA ILE A 45 -10.04 -6.24 10.89
C ILE A 45 -9.27 -6.03 9.59
N ALA A 46 -8.98 -7.10 8.85
CA ALA A 46 -8.27 -7.03 7.58
C ALA A 46 -9.02 -6.16 6.56
N ARG A 47 -10.33 -6.33 6.45
CA ARG A 47 -11.18 -5.50 5.60
C ARG A 47 -11.14 -4.04 6.02
N LYS A 48 -11.33 -3.74 7.31
CA LYS A 48 -11.27 -2.37 7.83
C LYS A 48 -9.91 -1.72 7.62
N ARG A 49 -8.82 -2.50 7.77
CA ARG A 49 -7.46 -2.04 7.49
C ARG A 49 -7.28 -1.65 6.01
N MET A 50 -7.82 -2.44 5.08
CA MET A 50 -7.81 -2.11 3.66
C MET A 50 -8.67 -0.87 3.34
N GLU A 51 -9.87 -0.75 3.92
CA GLU A 51 -10.74 0.42 3.77
C GLU A 51 -10.03 1.70 4.25
N ILE A 52 -9.36 1.64 5.42
CA ILE A 52 -8.58 2.75 5.95
C ILE A 52 -7.40 3.07 5.02
N GLN A 53 -6.68 2.06 4.52
CA GLN A 53 -5.56 2.25 3.60
C GLN A 53 -6.01 2.89 2.27
N GLU A 54 -7.20 2.54 1.77
CA GLU A 54 -7.78 3.17 0.59
C GLU A 54 -8.23 4.61 0.87
N ALA A 55 -8.87 4.86 2.01
CA ALA A 55 -9.30 6.19 2.42
C ALA A 55 -8.11 7.15 2.60
N ILE A 56 -6.96 6.68 3.11
CA ILE A 56 -5.74 7.51 3.22
C ILE A 56 -5.19 7.93 1.84
N LYS A 57 -5.38 7.11 0.79
CA LYS A 57 -4.95 7.47 -0.58
C LYS A 57 -5.77 8.61 -1.18
N LYS A 58 -6.99 8.84 -0.68
CA LYS A 58 -7.87 9.94 -1.08
C LYS A 58 -8.11 10.85 0.13
N PRO A 59 -7.09 11.60 0.58
CA PRO A 59 -7.22 12.43 1.77
C PRO A 59 -8.35 13.43 1.56
N ILE A 60 -9.29 13.45 2.50
CA ILE A 60 -10.34 14.46 2.55
C ILE A 60 -9.67 15.73 3.04
N MET A 61 -9.63 16.75 2.18
CA MET A 61 -9.10 18.05 2.57
C MET A 61 -10.25 18.93 3.06
N GLN A 62 -10.02 19.63 4.17
CA GLN A 62 -10.98 20.58 4.73
C GLN A 62 -10.57 21.99 4.28
N LYS A 63 -11.52 22.74 3.70
CA LYS A 63 -11.30 24.15 3.37
C LYS A 63 -11.37 25.00 4.63
N ARG A 64 -10.34 25.80 4.87
CA ARG A 64 -10.23 26.71 6.00
C ARG A 64 -9.79 28.08 5.49
N LYS A 65 -10.11 29.14 6.24
CA LYS A 65 -9.71 30.50 5.89
C LYS A 65 -8.36 30.85 6.51
N LEU A 66 -7.38 31.12 5.66
CA LEU A 66 -6.09 31.73 6.04
C LEU A 66 -6.21 33.24 5.86
N ARG A 67 -5.99 33.99 6.94
CA ARG A 67 -5.97 35.44 6.91
C ARG A 67 -4.54 35.93 6.75
N ILE A 68 -4.31 36.78 5.76
CA ILE A 68 -3.03 37.39 5.42
C ILE A 68 -3.08 38.87 5.81
N TYR A 69 -2.08 39.31 6.55
CA TYR A 69 -1.87 40.69 6.95
C TYR A 69 -0.68 41.25 6.17
N ILE A 70 -0.93 42.31 5.41
CA ILE A 70 0.11 43.06 4.71
C ILE A 70 0.21 44.42 5.38
N SER A 71 1.31 44.67 6.06
CA SER A 71 1.57 45.95 6.75
C SER A 71 2.80 46.62 6.16
N ASN A 72 2.72 47.94 5.99
CA ASN A 72 3.86 48.78 5.60
C ASN A 72 4.23 49.70 6.77
N THR A 73 5.51 49.67 7.16
CA THR A 73 6.06 50.57 8.19
C THR A 73 7.17 51.40 7.59
N TYR A 74 7.04 52.72 7.65
CA TYR A 74 8.05 53.66 7.21
C TYR A 74 8.84 54.19 8.42
N THR A 75 10.17 54.13 8.35
CA THR A 75 11.07 54.71 9.35
C THR A 75 11.75 55.94 8.74
N PRO A 76 11.38 57.16 9.19
CA PRO A 76 12.02 58.38 8.72
C PRO A 76 13.46 58.47 9.22
N CYS A 77 14.32 59.19 8.48
CA CYS A 77 15.66 59.53 8.93
C CYS A 77 15.55 60.41 10.19
N LYS A 78 16.27 60.04 11.26
CA LYS A 78 16.36 60.91 12.46
C LYS A 78 17.34 62.05 12.17
N PRO A 79 17.01 63.30 12.50
CA PRO A 79 18.00 64.38 12.46
C PRO A 79 18.94 64.27 13.67
N GLU A 80 20.23 64.18 13.35
CA GLU A 80 21.44 64.38 14.19
C GLU A 80 21.63 63.58 15.49
N GLY A 81 22.78 62.89 15.55
CA GLY A 81 23.34 62.28 16.77
C GLY A 81 24.01 60.92 16.51
N GLU A 82 25.31 60.97 16.21
CA GLU A 82 26.33 59.90 16.29
C GLU A 82 26.12 58.59 15.49
N GLU A 83 27.06 58.42 14.55
CA GLU A 83 27.53 57.21 13.86
C GLU A 83 26.53 56.36 13.03
N ALA A 84 26.83 56.35 11.71
CA ALA A 84 26.21 55.67 10.56
C ALA A 84 25.00 56.37 9.92
N GLU A 85 25.18 56.81 8.67
CA GLU A 85 24.15 57.28 7.73
C GLU A 85 22.91 56.35 7.72
N LYS A 86 21.88 56.67 8.50
CA LYS A 86 20.61 55.95 8.48
C LYS A 86 19.68 56.59 7.46
N VAL A 87 19.85 56.19 6.20
CA VAL A 87 18.93 56.51 5.10
C VAL A 87 17.49 56.11 5.49
N SER A 88 16.51 56.92 5.07
CA SER A 88 15.08 56.61 5.20
C SER A 88 14.80 55.20 4.66
N SER A 89 13.98 54.42 5.36
CA SER A 89 13.70 53.05 4.94
C SER A 89 12.25 52.68 5.17
N TRP A 90 11.74 51.84 4.28
CA TRP A 90 10.43 51.22 4.41
C TRP A 90 10.58 49.72 4.65
N GLU A 91 9.62 49.17 5.38
CA GLU A 91 9.51 47.76 5.71
C GLU A 91 8.13 47.27 5.31
N LEU A 92 8.10 46.32 4.37
CA LEU A 92 6.91 45.56 4.03
C LEU A 92 6.93 44.25 4.79
N ARG A 93 5.86 43.97 5.52
CA ARG A 93 5.69 42.73 6.26
C ARG A 93 4.43 42.01 5.82
N VAL A 94 4.59 40.74 5.49
CA VAL A 94 3.54 39.81 5.06
C VAL A 94 3.47 38.70 6.09
N GLU A 95 2.45 38.70 6.92
CA GLU A 95 2.19 37.65 7.91
C GLU A 95 0.88 36.95 7.58
N GLY A 96 0.69 35.72 8.06
CA GLY A 96 -0.63 35.11 7.98
C GLY A 96 -0.91 34.11 9.07
N LYS A 97 -2.20 33.96 9.38
CA LYS A 97 -2.70 33.11 10.45
C LYS A 97 -3.98 32.43 10.02
N LEU A 98 -4.09 31.14 10.33
CA LEU A 98 -5.30 30.37 10.11
C LEU A 98 -6.39 30.84 11.10
N LEU A 99 -7.59 31.15 10.62
CA LEU A 99 -8.67 31.66 11.48
C LEU A 99 -9.23 30.58 12.41
N GLU A 100 -9.20 29.32 11.96
CA GLU A 100 -9.62 28.15 12.74
C GLU A 100 -8.45 27.17 12.83
N GLU A 101 -7.84 27.02 14.00
CA GLU A 101 -6.73 26.08 14.22
C GLU A 101 -7.27 24.67 14.55
N PRO A 102 -7.08 23.66 13.67
CA PRO A 102 -7.46 22.29 13.99
C PRO A 102 -6.37 21.65 14.88
N GLY A 103 -6.47 21.85 16.20
CA GLY A 103 -5.69 21.11 17.20
C GLY A 103 -4.39 21.79 17.66
N LYS A 104 -3.52 21.01 18.33
CA LYS A 104 -2.34 21.51 19.07
C LYS A 104 -1.13 21.89 18.20
N GLN A 105 -1.07 21.46 16.93
CA GLN A 105 0.05 21.77 16.03
C GLN A 105 -0.31 22.96 15.13
N LYS A 106 0.34 24.11 15.38
CA LYS A 106 0.24 25.29 14.52
C LYS A 106 1.04 25.07 13.25
N ARG A 107 0.35 25.03 12.11
CA ARG A 107 1.01 25.14 10.80
C ARG A 107 1.52 26.56 10.59
N LYS A 108 2.74 26.67 10.07
CA LYS A 108 3.40 27.94 9.77
C LYS A 108 2.81 28.58 8.51
N PHE A 109 2.79 29.91 8.44
CA PHE A 109 2.29 30.65 7.27
C PHE A 109 2.94 30.20 5.95
N SER A 110 4.26 30.07 5.93
CA SER A 110 5.01 29.68 4.73
C SER A 110 4.70 28.26 4.26
N SER A 111 4.12 27.39 5.11
CA SER A 111 3.80 26.00 4.75
C SER A 111 2.67 25.86 3.73
N PHE A 112 1.86 26.92 3.56
CA PHE A 112 0.74 26.96 2.61
C PHE A 112 1.13 27.44 1.21
N PHE A 113 2.35 27.95 1.03
CA PHE A 113 2.80 28.55 -0.23
C PHE A 113 3.96 27.77 -0.83
N LYS A 114 3.90 27.58 -2.15
CA LYS A 114 4.98 27.01 -2.94
C LYS A 114 6.04 28.07 -3.23
N SER A 115 5.60 29.30 -3.45
CA SER A 115 6.48 30.45 -3.66
C SER A 115 5.76 31.76 -3.39
N LEU A 116 6.56 32.77 -3.13
CA LEU A 116 6.16 34.15 -2.92
C LEU A 116 7.09 35.02 -3.75
N VAL A 117 6.51 35.90 -4.56
CA VAL A 117 7.26 36.86 -5.38
C VAL A 117 6.75 38.25 -5.07
N ILE A 118 7.67 39.15 -4.77
CA ILE A 118 7.41 40.57 -4.53
C ILE A 118 8.11 41.33 -5.65
N GLU A 119 7.32 41.90 -6.54
CA GLU A 119 7.78 42.75 -7.62
C GLU A 119 7.61 44.22 -7.20
N LEU A 120 8.71 44.96 -7.23
CA LEU A 120 8.81 46.39 -6.99
C LEU A 120 8.98 47.11 -8.32
N ASP A 121 8.85 48.43 -8.29
CA ASP A 121 9.04 49.25 -9.47
C ASP A 121 10.48 49.12 -10.04
N LYS A 122 10.57 48.62 -11.26
CA LYS A 122 11.83 48.37 -11.98
C LYS A 122 12.58 49.65 -12.28
N GLU A 123 11.88 50.77 -12.47
CA GLU A 123 12.50 52.07 -12.76
C GLU A 123 13.20 52.65 -11.52
N LEU A 124 12.70 52.33 -10.33
CA LEU A 124 13.20 52.88 -9.06
C LEU A 124 14.33 52.05 -8.44
N TYR A 125 14.28 50.72 -8.58
CA TYR A 125 15.24 49.79 -7.96
C TYR A 125 16.19 49.10 -8.95
N GLY A 126 16.00 49.31 -10.25
CA GLY A 126 16.81 48.70 -11.30
C GLY A 126 16.55 47.19 -11.48
N PRO A 127 17.19 46.57 -12.48
CA PRO A 127 16.88 45.20 -12.91
C PRO A 127 17.19 44.14 -11.85
N ASP A 128 18.11 44.39 -10.92
CA ASP A 128 18.58 43.36 -9.98
C ASP A 128 17.91 43.42 -8.60
N ASN A 129 17.36 44.56 -8.19
CA ASN A 129 16.81 44.75 -6.84
C ASN A 129 15.28 44.90 -6.79
N HIS A 130 14.63 45.01 -7.95
CA HIS A 130 13.17 45.15 -8.04
C HIS A 130 12.41 43.86 -7.71
N LEU A 131 13.06 42.69 -7.74
CA LEU A 131 12.39 41.41 -7.57
C LEU A 131 12.90 40.66 -6.33
N VAL A 132 11.99 40.24 -5.46
CA VAL A 132 12.29 39.38 -4.31
C VAL A 132 11.50 38.10 -4.45
N GLU A 133 12.20 36.97 -4.64
CA GLU A 133 11.58 35.66 -4.82
C GLU A 133 11.92 34.72 -3.66
N TRP A 134 10.90 34.05 -3.15
CA TRP A 134 11.04 32.95 -2.21
C TRP A 134 10.40 31.71 -2.81
N HIS A 135 11.15 30.61 -2.86
CA HIS A 135 10.68 29.32 -3.34
C HIS A 135 10.84 28.29 -2.21
N ARG A 136 9.78 27.53 -1.94
CA ARG A 136 9.82 26.44 -0.98
C ARG A 136 10.65 25.28 -1.54
N MET A 137 11.68 24.89 -0.80
CA MET A 137 12.48 23.68 -1.05
C MET A 137 12.33 22.71 0.11
N ALA A 138 12.75 21.45 -0.06
CA ALA A 138 12.67 20.42 0.98
C ALA A 138 13.46 20.77 2.26
N THR A 139 14.43 21.67 2.16
CA THR A 139 15.30 22.12 3.27
C THR A 139 14.90 23.47 3.86
N THR A 140 13.90 24.16 3.29
CA THR A 140 13.50 25.50 3.74
C THR A 140 12.83 25.43 5.11
N GLN A 141 13.32 26.21 6.08
CA GLN A 141 12.67 26.36 7.38
C GLN A 141 11.36 27.14 7.22
N GLU A 142 10.29 26.66 7.85
CA GLU A 142 8.98 27.28 7.76
C GLU A 142 8.85 28.47 8.72
N THR A 143 8.29 29.58 8.22
CA THR A 143 8.16 30.86 8.95
C THR A 143 6.71 31.34 8.97
N ASP A 144 6.37 32.19 9.95
CA ASP A 144 5.02 32.78 10.09
C ASP A 144 4.84 34.10 9.31
N GLY A 145 5.90 34.61 8.69
CA GLY A 145 5.85 35.80 7.86
C GLY A 145 7.15 36.06 7.10
N PHE A 146 7.05 37.01 6.18
CA PHE A 146 8.16 37.52 5.38
C PHE A 146 8.29 39.02 5.60
N GLN A 147 9.53 39.50 5.68
CA GLN A 147 9.85 40.90 5.90
C GLN A 147 10.86 41.35 4.84
N VAL A 148 10.53 42.43 4.13
CA VAL A 148 11.42 43.06 3.15
C VAL A 148 11.64 44.50 3.58
N LYS A 149 12.91 44.87 3.73
CA LYS A 149 13.33 46.23 4.09
C LYS A 149 14.21 46.79 2.99
N ARG A 150 13.89 47.99 2.51
CA ARG A 150 14.70 48.72 1.52
C ARG A 150 14.84 50.20 1.90
N PRO A 151 15.95 50.85 1.53
CA PRO A 151 16.08 52.29 1.64
C PRO A 151 15.18 53.00 0.61
N GLY A 152 14.71 54.18 0.95
CA GLY A 152 13.88 55.03 0.10
C GLY A 152 12.83 55.81 0.89
N ASP A 153 12.52 57.00 0.39
CA ASP A 153 11.49 57.93 0.86
C ASP A 153 10.35 58.15 -0.15
N VAL A 154 10.46 57.54 -1.33
CA VAL A 154 9.45 57.63 -2.41
C VAL A 154 8.45 56.49 -2.28
N ASN A 155 7.18 56.76 -2.61
CA ASN A 155 6.14 55.74 -2.70
C ASN A 155 6.44 54.76 -3.84
N VAL A 156 6.53 53.47 -3.51
CA VAL A 156 6.82 52.39 -4.45
C VAL A 156 5.56 51.59 -4.70
N LYS A 157 5.20 51.35 -5.97
CA LYS A 157 4.18 50.36 -6.29
C LYS A 157 4.77 48.96 -6.14
N CYS A 158 4.09 48.11 -5.39
CA CYS A 158 4.49 46.74 -5.15
C CYS A 158 3.38 45.77 -5.58
N THR A 159 3.76 44.74 -6.32
CA THR A 159 2.88 43.62 -6.68
C THR A 159 3.33 42.39 -5.90
N LEU A 160 2.42 41.81 -5.10
CA LEU A 160 2.65 40.56 -4.40
C LEU A 160 1.99 39.40 -5.11
N LEU A 161 2.76 38.36 -5.43
CA LEU A 161 2.29 37.13 -6.03
C LEU A 161 2.51 35.99 -5.03
N LEU A 162 1.40 35.43 -4.55
CA LEU A 162 1.39 34.32 -3.61
C LEU A 162 0.94 33.05 -4.34
N MET A 163 1.82 32.06 -4.50
CA MET A 163 1.47 30.78 -5.11
C MET A 163 1.19 29.74 -4.03
N LEU A 164 -0.07 29.33 -3.90
CA LEU A 164 -0.48 28.27 -2.96
C LEU A 164 0.11 26.91 -3.33
N ASP A 165 0.52 26.16 -2.31
CA ASP A 165 1.01 24.78 -2.44
C ASP A 165 -0.15 23.79 -2.30
N HIS A 166 -0.94 23.65 -3.36
CA HIS A 166 -2.01 22.65 -3.41
C HIS A 166 -1.43 21.25 -3.58
N GLN A 167 -1.81 20.31 -2.71
CA GLN A 167 -1.48 18.89 -2.84
C GLN A 167 -2.74 18.04 -2.86
N PRO A 168 -3.16 17.51 -4.04
CA PRO A 168 -2.47 17.54 -5.33
C PRO A 168 -2.55 18.90 -6.04
N PRO A 169 -1.61 19.20 -6.97
CA PRO A 169 -1.60 20.47 -7.71
C PRO A 169 -2.93 20.76 -8.41
N GLN A 170 -3.42 21.98 -8.23
CA GLN A 170 -4.59 22.51 -8.92
C GLN A 170 -4.16 23.36 -10.13
N TYR A 171 -4.95 23.30 -11.19
CA TYR A 171 -4.70 23.98 -12.45
C TYR A 171 -5.89 24.88 -12.77
N LYS A 172 -5.58 26.11 -13.20
CA LYS A 172 -6.57 27.03 -13.75
C LYS A 172 -6.78 26.67 -15.23
N LEU A 173 -8.02 26.46 -15.63
CA LEU A 173 -8.35 26.12 -17.00
C LEU A 173 -8.46 27.36 -17.87
N ASP A 174 -8.16 27.20 -19.17
CA ASP A 174 -8.48 28.19 -20.19
C ASP A 174 -9.98 28.59 -20.07
N PRO A 175 -10.33 29.88 -20.14
CA PRO A 175 -11.71 30.33 -19.95
C PRO A 175 -12.75 29.63 -20.85
N ARG A 176 -12.37 29.22 -22.06
CA ARG A 176 -13.25 28.50 -22.98
C ARG A 176 -13.49 27.07 -22.50
N LEU A 177 -12.44 26.38 -22.07
CA LEU A 177 -12.52 25.03 -21.50
C LEU A 177 -13.23 25.04 -20.15
N ALA A 178 -12.97 26.06 -19.33
CA ALA A 178 -13.62 26.25 -18.05
C ALA A 178 -15.14 26.40 -18.18
N ARG A 179 -15.60 27.18 -19.17
CA ARG A 179 -17.02 27.34 -19.49
C ARG A 179 -17.65 26.04 -20.00
N LEU A 180 -16.90 25.25 -20.77
CA LEU A 180 -17.37 23.98 -21.31
C LEU A 180 -17.58 22.92 -20.23
N LEU A 181 -16.63 22.81 -19.31
CA LEU A 181 -16.65 21.82 -18.23
C LEU A 181 -17.40 22.30 -16.97
N GLY A 182 -17.69 23.60 -16.88
CA GLY A 182 -18.26 24.22 -15.67
C GLY A 182 -17.27 24.31 -14.50
N VAL A 183 -15.96 24.29 -14.78
CA VAL A 183 -14.90 24.20 -13.78
C VAL A 183 -13.82 25.24 -14.06
N HIS A 184 -13.50 26.12 -13.12
CA HIS A 184 -12.48 27.16 -13.32
C HIS A 184 -11.07 26.74 -12.86
N THR A 185 -10.97 26.19 -11.65
CA THR A 185 -9.71 25.72 -11.04
C THR A 185 -9.95 24.40 -10.34
N GLN A 186 -9.21 23.35 -10.71
CA GLN A 186 -9.37 22.01 -10.13
C GLN A 186 -8.09 21.18 -10.26
N THR A 187 -8.06 20.02 -9.59
CA THR A 187 -6.97 19.04 -9.74
C THR A 187 -7.01 18.38 -11.13
N ARG A 188 -5.85 17.95 -11.64
CA ARG A 188 -5.76 17.25 -12.93
C ARG A 188 -6.74 16.07 -13.04
N ALA A 189 -6.86 15.27 -11.99
CA ALA A 189 -7.76 14.12 -11.97
C ALA A 189 -9.23 14.53 -12.09
N SER A 190 -9.65 15.56 -11.34
CA SER A 190 -11.02 16.10 -11.38
C SER A 190 -11.35 16.70 -12.75
N ILE A 191 -10.42 17.44 -13.34
CA ILE A 191 -10.57 17.98 -14.70
C ILE A 191 -10.74 16.85 -15.73
N MET A 192 -9.92 15.80 -15.65
CA MET A 192 -10.02 14.65 -16.55
C MET A 192 -11.35 13.92 -16.39
N GLN A 193 -11.85 13.80 -15.16
CA GLN A 193 -13.17 13.21 -14.90
C GLN A 193 -14.30 14.06 -15.49
N ALA A 194 -14.28 15.38 -15.30
CA ALA A 194 -15.27 16.29 -15.86
C ALA A 194 -15.27 16.25 -17.40
N LEU A 195 -14.07 16.22 -17.99
CA LEU A 195 -13.91 16.08 -19.43
C LEU A 195 -14.43 14.74 -19.95
N TRP A 196 -14.12 13.65 -19.26
CA TRP A 196 -14.64 12.32 -19.60
C TRP A 196 -16.16 12.25 -19.51
N LEU A 197 -16.74 12.85 -18.47
CA LEU A 197 -18.18 12.94 -18.31
C LEU A 197 -18.82 13.70 -19.48
N TYR A 198 -18.21 14.82 -19.89
CA TYR A 198 -18.65 15.58 -21.05
C TYR A 198 -18.56 14.77 -22.36
N ILE A 199 -17.46 14.05 -22.59
CA ILE A 199 -17.28 13.17 -23.76
C ILE A 199 -18.37 12.10 -23.80
N LYS A 200 -18.63 11.44 -22.66
CA LYS A 200 -19.64 10.38 -22.54
C LYS A 200 -21.05 10.93 -22.74
N ASN A 201 -21.38 12.06 -22.13
CA ASN A 201 -22.70 12.68 -22.25
C ASN A 201 -23.02 13.11 -23.69
N ASN A 202 -22.02 13.63 -24.40
CA ASN A 202 -22.15 14.05 -25.80
C ASN A 202 -21.85 12.95 -26.81
N LYS A 203 -21.61 11.69 -26.36
CA LYS A 203 -21.30 10.53 -27.20
C LYS A 203 -20.18 10.81 -28.22
N LEU A 204 -19.12 11.49 -27.78
CA LEU A 204 -18.02 11.92 -28.65
C LEU A 204 -16.95 10.84 -28.87
N GLN A 205 -17.01 9.73 -28.13
CA GLN A 205 -16.10 8.61 -28.34
C GLN A 205 -16.48 7.87 -29.63
N ASP A 206 -15.49 7.52 -30.44
CA ASP A 206 -15.72 6.79 -31.68
C ASP A 206 -16.29 5.39 -31.40
N GLY A 207 -17.27 4.97 -32.22
CA GLY A 207 -17.98 3.69 -32.05
C GLY A 207 -17.16 2.48 -32.51
N HIS A 208 -16.27 2.67 -33.49
CA HIS A 208 -15.39 1.64 -34.02
C HIS A 208 -14.03 1.65 -33.31
N GLU A 209 -13.44 2.84 -33.12
CA GLU A 209 -12.13 2.98 -32.49
C GLU A 209 -12.22 3.71 -31.15
N LYS A 210 -12.47 2.96 -30.07
CA LYS A 210 -12.65 3.50 -28.71
C LYS A 210 -11.47 4.32 -28.17
N GLU A 211 -10.32 4.33 -28.83
CA GLU A 211 -9.17 5.15 -28.48
C GLU A 211 -9.28 6.61 -28.94
N TYR A 212 -10.21 6.91 -29.84
CA TYR A 212 -10.36 8.24 -30.45
C TYR A 212 -11.66 8.94 -30.00
N ILE A 213 -11.55 10.26 -29.91
CA ILE A 213 -12.64 11.18 -29.60
C ILE A 213 -12.85 12.10 -30.79
N ASN A 214 -14.07 12.10 -31.29
CA ASN A 214 -14.55 12.99 -32.33
C ASN A 214 -14.86 14.36 -31.71
N CYS A 215 -14.03 15.35 -32.03
CA CYS A 215 -14.15 16.70 -31.47
C CYS A 215 -15.38 17.40 -32.01
N ASN A 216 -16.31 17.75 -31.12
CA ASN A 216 -17.45 18.59 -31.48
C ASN A 216 -17.02 20.05 -31.69
N ARG A 217 -17.98 20.90 -32.11
CA ARG A 217 -17.72 22.33 -32.40
C ARG A 217 -16.98 23.05 -31.28
N TYR A 218 -17.29 22.76 -30.02
CA TYR A 218 -16.65 23.40 -28.86
C TYR A 218 -15.23 22.87 -28.59
N PHE A 219 -14.99 21.56 -28.78
CA PHE A 219 -13.63 21.02 -28.70
C PHE A 219 -12.73 21.51 -29.83
N ARG A 220 -13.28 21.68 -31.04
CA ARG A 220 -12.54 22.24 -32.17
C ARG A 220 -12.05 23.66 -31.90
N GLN A 221 -12.85 24.48 -31.20
CA GLN A 221 -12.46 25.83 -30.79
C GLN A 221 -11.30 25.90 -29.78
N LEU A 222 -10.94 24.77 -29.16
CA LEU A 222 -9.87 24.68 -28.17
C LEU A 222 -8.55 24.17 -28.76
N ASN A 223 -8.59 23.30 -29.77
CA ASN A 223 -7.40 22.59 -30.23
C ASN A 223 -7.29 22.40 -31.75
N ASP A 224 -8.18 23.03 -32.54
CA ASP A 224 -8.29 22.97 -34.02
C ASP A 224 -8.25 21.56 -34.66
N CYS A 225 -8.30 20.50 -33.85
CA CYS A 225 -8.25 19.11 -34.27
C CYS A 225 -9.65 18.51 -34.37
N PHE A 226 -9.85 17.67 -35.40
CA PHE A 226 -11.12 16.96 -35.64
C PHE A 226 -11.25 15.69 -34.80
N VAL A 227 -10.12 15.02 -34.54
CA VAL A 227 -10.04 13.76 -33.80
C VAL A 227 -8.86 13.82 -32.84
N ILE A 228 -9.05 13.39 -31.60
CA ILE A 228 -8.00 13.38 -30.57
C ILE A 228 -7.95 11.98 -29.96
N LYS A 229 -6.73 11.43 -29.81
CA LYS A 229 -6.50 10.17 -29.10
C LYS A 229 -6.61 10.39 -27.59
N ILE A 230 -7.28 9.48 -26.86
CA ILE A 230 -7.56 9.64 -25.42
C ILE A 230 -6.30 9.92 -24.59
N GLN A 231 -5.17 9.31 -24.95
CA GLN A 231 -3.89 9.50 -24.24
C GLN A 231 -3.36 10.94 -24.35
N MET A 232 -3.65 11.64 -25.46
CA MET A 232 -3.18 13.01 -25.70
C MET A 232 -3.99 14.07 -24.95
N ILE A 233 -5.19 13.74 -24.47
CA ILE A 233 -6.02 14.63 -23.66
C ILE A 233 -5.22 15.17 -22.46
N SER A 234 -4.44 14.29 -21.84
CA SER A 234 -3.66 14.61 -20.64
C SER A 234 -2.58 15.67 -20.89
N ALA A 235 -2.15 15.85 -22.15
CA ALA A 235 -1.16 16.83 -22.59
C ALA A 235 -1.78 18.18 -22.99
N LEU A 236 -3.09 18.24 -23.25
CA LEU A 236 -3.80 19.48 -23.58
C LEU A 236 -4.00 20.40 -22.36
N LEU A 237 -3.80 19.87 -21.15
CA LEU A 237 -3.98 20.56 -19.88
C LEU A 237 -2.80 21.44 -19.45
N VAL A 238 -1.78 21.61 -20.30
CA VAL A 238 -0.50 22.25 -19.91
C VAL A 238 -0.57 23.79 -19.86
N PHE A 239 -1.65 24.42 -20.29
CA PHE A 239 -1.66 25.87 -20.46
C PHE A 239 -2.45 26.64 -19.39
N VAL A 240 -1.77 27.67 -18.89
CA VAL A 240 -2.21 28.85 -18.11
C VAL A 240 -1.82 28.85 -16.63
N SER A 241 -0.58 29.28 -16.38
CA SER A 241 -0.19 30.00 -15.16
C SER A 241 -0.05 31.47 -15.50
N SER A 242 -0.99 32.34 -15.10
CA SER A 242 -0.70 33.76 -14.98
C SER A 242 -1.65 34.52 -14.04
N LEU A 243 -0.96 35.38 -13.27
CA LEU A 243 -1.35 36.57 -12.52
C LEU A 243 -2.82 36.75 -12.15
N SER A 244 -3.08 36.75 -10.84
CA SER A 244 -4.13 37.60 -10.29
C SER A 244 -3.46 38.92 -9.92
N SER A 245 -3.66 39.96 -10.73
CA SER A 245 -3.37 41.34 -10.33
C SER A 245 -4.47 41.78 -9.39
N VAL A 246 -4.11 42.07 -8.14
CA VAL A 246 -5.03 42.64 -7.15
C VAL A 246 -4.97 44.15 -7.29
N ASP A 247 -6.09 44.76 -7.68
CA ASP A 247 -6.22 46.22 -7.70
C ASP A 247 -6.22 46.76 -6.26
N PRO A 248 -5.31 47.69 -5.90
CA PRO A 248 -5.26 48.27 -4.57
C PRO A 248 -6.24 49.44 -4.50
N THR A 249 -7.47 49.17 -4.07
CA THR A 249 -8.41 50.21 -3.67
C THR A 249 -8.87 49.99 -2.23
N ASP A 250 -7.97 50.16 -1.27
CA ASP A 250 -8.37 50.64 0.06
C ASP A 250 -7.16 51.13 0.88
N GLN A 251 -7.18 52.41 1.25
CA GLN A 251 -6.15 53.07 2.06
C GLN A 251 -6.31 52.70 3.54
N LYS A 252 -5.98 51.47 3.91
CA LYS A 252 -5.71 51.09 5.31
C LYS A 252 -4.23 50.76 5.44
N LYS A 253 -3.57 51.25 6.51
CA LYS A 253 -2.15 50.98 6.83
C LYS A 253 -1.81 49.49 6.97
N THR A 254 -2.83 48.65 7.07
CA THR A 254 -2.74 47.19 7.01
C THR A 254 -3.86 46.67 6.11
N ALA A 255 -3.50 45.97 5.03
CA ALA A 255 -4.46 45.28 4.18
C ALA A 255 -4.63 43.84 4.69
N CYS A 256 -5.88 43.38 4.80
CA CYS A 256 -6.22 42.05 5.28
C CYS A 256 -6.92 41.28 4.17
N TYR A 257 -6.41 40.09 3.83
CA TYR A 257 -6.98 39.22 2.81
C TYR A 257 -7.28 37.84 3.38
N ASP A 258 -8.49 37.34 3.15
CA ASP A 258 -8.88 35.99 3.54
C ASP A 258 -8.84 35.09 2.29
N ILE A 259 -8.07 34.02 2.34
CA ILE A 259 -7.99 33.01 1.28
C ILE A 259 -8.37 31.63 1.81
N ASP A 260 -9.04 30.83 0.97
CA ASP A 260 -9.36 29.45 1.32
C ASP A 260 -8.14 28.55 1.07
N VAL A 261 -7.67 27.87 2.11
CA VAL A 261 -6.60 26.89 2.07
C VAL A 261 -7.11 25.50 2.44
N GLU A 262 -6.54 24.49 1.80
CA GLU A 262 -6.87 23.09 2.05
C GLU A 262 -5.95 22.52 3.13
N VAL A 263 -6.54 22.03 4.22
CA VAL A 263 -5.81 21.43 5.35
C VAL A 263 -6.15 19.95 5.42
N ASP A 264 -5.13 19.12 5.71
CA ASP A 264 -5.31 17.68 5.98
C ASP A 264 -6.28 17.47 7.15
N ASP A 265 -7.16 16.48 7.03
CA ASP A 265 -8.05 16.09 8.12
C ASP A 265 -7.24 15.55 9.33
N PRO A 266 -7.49 16.01 10.57
CA PRO A 266 -6.85 15.47 11.77
C PRO A 266 -7.00 13.95 11.93
N LEU A 267 -8.04 13.34 11.36
CA LEU A 267 -8.24 11.88 11.36
C LEU A 267 -7.14 11.13 10.60
N LYS A 268 -6.46 11.76 9.64
CA LYS A 268 -5.35 11.15 8.87
C LYS A 268 -4.23 10.66 9.80
N GLY A 269 -3.92 11.42 10.86
CA GLY A 269 -2.93 11.03 11.86
C GLY A 269 -3.34 9.79 12.65
N GLN A 270 -4.61 9.73 13.08
CA GLN A 270 -5.17 8.57 13.80
C GLN A 270 -5.22 7.33 12.91
N MET A 271 -5.63 7.48 11.65
CA MET A 271 -5.66 6.39 10.67
C MET A 271 -4.26 5.83 10.39
N ASN A 272 -3.26 6.70 10.22
CA ASN A 272 -1.86 6.26 10.08
C ASN A 272 -1.36 5.55 11.34
N SER A 273 -1.68 6.07 12.52
CA SER A 273 -1.34 5.42 13.79
C SER A 273 -1.95 4.01 13.87
N PHE A 274 -3.23 3.85 13.55
CA PHE A 274 -3.91 2.55 13.49
C PHE A 274 -3.24 1.58 12.50
N LEU A 275 -2.92 2.04 11.29
CA LEU A 275 -2.24 1.20 10.29
C LEU A 275 -0.82 0.80 10.69
N SER A 276 -0.11 1.67 11.40
CA SER A 276 1.24 1.42 11.91
C SER A 276 1.25 0.61 13.21
N SER A 277 0.10 0.53 13.89
CA SER A 277 0.01 -0.21 15.15
C SER A 277 0.22 -1.71 14.89
N THR A 278 1.26 -2.23 15.50
CA THR A 278 1.64 -3.65 15.52
C THR A 278 1.48 -4.21 16.94
N THR A 279 0.75 -3.48 17.78
CA THR A 279 0.61 -3.74 19.21
C THR A 279 0.10 -5.17 19.42
N ASN A 280 0.79 -5.90 20.30
CA ASN A 280 0.48 -7.26 20.73
C ASN A 280 0.62 -8.38 19.67
N GLN A 281 1.18 -8.13 18.48
CA GLN A 281 1.40 -9.22 17.50
C GLN A 281 2.36 -10.30 18.02
N GLN A 282 3.36 -9.93 18.81
CA GLN A 282 4.30 -10.89 19.41
C GLN A 282 3.62 -11.79 20.46
N GLU A 283 2.77 -11.20 21.30
CA GLU A 283 1.99 -11.94 22.30
C GLU A 283 1.00 -12.89 21.64
N ILE A 284 0.30 -12.43 20.58
CA ILE A 284 -0.58 -13.28 19.77
C ILE A 284 0.20 -14.46 19.19
N ALA A 285 1.37 -14.22 18.59
CA ALA A 285 2.20 -15.30 18.04
C ALA A 285 2.67 -16.31 19.11
N ALA A 286 2.97 -15.86 20.32
CA ALA A 286 3.33 -16.72 21.45
C ALA A 286 2.13 -17.56 21.94
N LEU A 287 0.93 -16.96 22.04
CA LEU A 287 -0.30 -17.67 22.38
C LEU A 287 -0.66 -18.70 21.30
N GLU A 288 -0.51 -18.33 20.03
CA GLU A 288 -0.67 -19.27 18.93
C GLU A 288 0.27 -20.47 19.08
N MET A 289 1.57 -20.26 19.37
CA MET A 289 2.51 -21.37 19.61
C MET A 289 2.01 -22.32 20.70
N LYS A 290 1.59 -21.75 21.83
CA LYS A 290 1.08 -22.52 22.97
C LYS A 290 -0.17 -23.33 22.61
N ILE A 291 -1.07 -22.77 21.80
CA ILE A 291 -2.25 -23.48 21.29
C ILE A 291 -1.84 -24.70 20.46
N HIS A 292 -0.88 -24.54 19.54
CA HIS A 292 -0.42 -25.66 18.71
C HIS A 292 0.23 -26.77 19.53
N GLU A 293 1.14 -26.42 20.44
CA GLU A 293 1.80 -27.38 21.34
C GLU A 293 0.77 -28.14 22.19
N THR A 294 -0.26 -27.45 22.68
CA THR A 294 -1.32 -28.07 23.47
C THR A 294 -2.17 -29.03 22.62
N ILE A 295 -2.48 -28.68 21.37
CA ILE A 295 -3.23 -29.56 20.45
C ILE A 295 -2.42 -30.82 20.11
N GLU A 296 -1.12 -30.68 19.84
CA GLU A 296 -0.23 -31.82 19.60
C GLU A 296 -0.21 -32.75 20.82
N TYR A 297 -0.09 -32.18 22.02
CA TYR A 297 -0.14 -32.95 23.26
C TYR A 297 -1.49 -33.66 23.47
N ILE A 298 -2.62 -32.99 23.19
CA ILE A 298 -3.96 -33.60 23.22
C ILE A 298 -4.06 -34.79 22.24
N ASN A 299 -3.48 -34.67 21.04
CA ASN A 299 -3.46 -35.75 20.06
C ASN A 299 -2.63 -36.96 20.50
N GLN A 300 -1.48 -36.72 21.15
CA GLN A 300 -0.66 -37.78 21.74
C GLN A 300 -1.44 -38.51 22.84
N LEU A 301 -2.00 -37.78 23.81
CA LEU A 301 -2.79 -38.36 24.89
C LEU A 301 -4.00 -39.14 24.39
N LYS A 302 -4.68 -38.65 23.35
CA LYS A 302 -5.78 -39.39 22.74
C LYS A 302 -5.31 -40.70 22.12
N THR A 303 -4.14 -40.70 21.46
CA THR A 303 -3.57 -41.93 20.87
C THR A 303 -3.24 -42.96 21.95
N GLU A 304 -2.64 -42.52 23.05
CA GLU A 304 -2.35 -43.36 24.22
C GLU A 304 -3.64 -43.91 24.85
N ARG A 305 -4.66 -43.05 25.04
CA ARG A 305 -5.98 -43.47 25.54
C ARG A 305 -6.61 -44.53 24.65
N ASP A 306 -6.67 -44.29 23.34
CA ASP A 306 -7.27 -45.23 22.40
C ASP A 306 -6.52 -46.56 22.36
N PHE A 307 -5.18 -46.52 22.45
CA PHE A 307 -4.35 -47.71 22.56
C PHE A 307 -4.71 -48.52 23.82
N MET A 308 -4.71 -47.88 24.99
CA MET A 308 -5.07 -48.54 26.25
C MET A 308 -6.51 -49.09 26.23
N LEU A 309 -7.45 -48.34 25.64
CA LEU A 309 -8.85 -48.75 25.55
C LEU A 309 -9.05 -49.94 24.60
N SER A 310 -8.31 -49.97 23.48
CA SER A 310 -8.34 -51.10 22.55
C SER A 310 -7.78 -52.38 23.18
N PHE A 311 -6.72 -52.25 23.99
CA PHE A 311 -6.18 -53.35 24.78
C PHE A 311 -7.17 -53.84 25.85
N SER A 312 -7.82 -52.93 26.58
CA SER A 312 -8.73 -53.32 27.67
C SER A 312 -10.02 -53.98 27.17
N ASN A 313 -10.50 -53.60 25.97
CA ASN A 313 -11.73 -54.15 25.40
C ASN A 313 -11.54 -55.57 24.84
N ASN A 314 -10.49 -55.81 24.05
CA ASN A 314 -10.21 -57.11 23.42
C ASN A 314 -8.69 -57.39 23.40
N PRO A 315 -8.09 -57.84 24.51
CA PRO A 315 -6.64 -57.93 24.64
C PRO A 315 -6.01 -58.94 23.68
N GLN A 316 -6.68 -60.06 23.39
CA GLN A 316 -6.14 -61.11 22.54
C GLN A 316 -6.01 -60.67 21.08
N ASP A 317 -7.08 -60.17 20.48
CA ASP A 317 -7.08 -59.66 19.10
C ASP A 317 -6.16 -58.45 18.97
N PHE A 318 -6.18 -57.56 19.97
CA PHE A 318 -5.30 -56.40 20.01
C PHE A 318 -3.81 -56.80 19.98
N ILE A 319 -3.38 -57.75 20.82
CA ILE A 319 -1.97 -58.21 20.83
C ILE A 319 -1.62 -58.81 19.47
N GLN A 320 -2.51 -59.59 18.86
CA GLN A 320 -2.27 -60.18 17.56
C GLN A 320 -2.11 -59.12 16.47
N ASP A 321 -2.98 -58.12 16.43
CA ASP A 321 -2.91 -57.03 15.47
C ASP A 321 -1.73 -56.09 15.73
N TRP A 322 -1.38 -55.88 16.99
CA TRP A 322 -0.19 -55.12 17.37
C TRP A 322 1.09 -55.81 16.92
N LEU A 323 1.22 -57.13 17.10
CA LEU A 323 2.36 -57.91 16.59
C LEU A 323 2.46 -57.85 15.05
N LYS A 324 1.32 -57.94 14.34
CA LYS A 324 1.28 -57.76 12.87
C LYS A 324 1.74 -56.36 12.47
N SER A 325 1.29 -55.32 13.17
CA SER A 325 1.68 -53.93 12.91
C SER A 325 3.18 -53.73 13.14
N GLN A 326 3.70 -54.13 14.31
CA GLN A 326 5.12 -54.00 14.64
C GLN A 326 6.02 -54.78 13.66
N SER A 327 5.61 -55.98 13.26
CA SER A 327 6.33 -56.75 12.23
C SER A 327 6.37 -56.01 10.89
N ARG A 328 5.24 -55.41 10.48
CA ARG A 328 5.16 -54.61 9.25
C ARG A 328 6.03 -53.36 9.33
N ASP A 329 5.96 -52.63 10.43
CA ASP A 329 6.74 -51.40 10.63
C ASP A 329 8.24 -51.72 10.65
N LEU A 330 8.65 -52.82 11.30
CA LEU A 330 10.03 -53.28 11.29
C LEU A 330 10.51 -53.65 9.87
N LYS A 331 9.69 -54.35 9.08
CA LYS A 331 10.00 -54.66 7.67
C LYS A 331 10.19 -53.40 6.84
N LEU A 332 9.33 -52.39 7.03
CA LEU A 332 9.46 -51.09 6.37
C LEU A 332 10.72 -50.34 6.78
N MET A 333 11.12 -50.40 8.05
CA MET A 333 12.34 -49.72 8.52
C MET A 333 13.64 -50.41 8.09
N THR A 334 13.59 -51.72 7.83
CA THR A 334 14.77 -52.55 7.51
C THR A 334 14.86 -52.93 6.04
N ASP A 335 13.92 -52.46 5.20
CA ASP A 335 13.74 -52.84 3.79
C ASP A 335 13.68 -54.37 3.58
N VAL A 336 13.31 -55.13 4.62
CA VAL A 336 13.15 -56.57 4.54
C VAL A 336 11.86 -56.87 3.79
N THR A 337 12.00 -57.48 2.62
CA THR A 337 10.89 -57.88 1.76
C THR A 337 10.56 -59.36 1.96
N GLY A 338 9.32 -59.73 1.66
CA GLY A 338 8.85 -61.10 1.78
C GLY A 338 8.36 -61.48 3.17
N ASN A 339 7.75 -62.66 3.26
CA ASN A 339 7.34 -63.24 4.52
C ASN A 339 7.82 -64.70 4.54
N PRO A 340 8.97 -65.00 5.16
CA PRO A 340 9.58 -66.33 5.07
C PRO A 340 8.66 -67.43 5.62
N GLU A 341 7.77 -67.12 6.56
CA GLU A 341 6.80 -68.08 7.09
C GLU A 341 5.64 -68.37 6.13
N GLU A 342 5.28 -67.43 5.24
CA GLU A 342 4.34 -67.71 4.15
C GLU A 342 5.02 -68.44 3.01
N GLU A 343 6.25 -68.05 2.66
CA GLU A 343 7.05 -68.68 1.60
C GLU A 343 7.37 -70.16 1.90
N ARG A 344 7.35 -70.59 3.17
CA ARG A 344 7.51 -72.00 3.56
C ARG A 344 6.28 -72.87 3.29
N LYS A 345 5.10 -72.26 3.11
CA LYS A 345 3.83 -72.97 2.98
C LYS A 345 3.53 -73.31 1.54
N THR A 346 2.95 -74.49 1.29
CA THR A 346 2.64 -74.94 -0.08
C THR A 346 1.58 -74.04 -0.73
N GLU A 347 0.65 -73.48 0.04
CA GLU A 347 -0.41 -72.59 -0.47
C GLU A 347 0.16 -71.33 -1.15
N PHE A 348 1.32 -70.84 -0.71
CA PHE A 348 1.99 -69.69 -1.32
C PHE A 348 2.33 -69.93 -2.80
N TYR A 349 2.70 -71.17 -3.13
CA TYR A 349 3.06 -71.59 -4.49
C TYR A 349 1.87 -72.07 -5.34
N GLN A 350 0.64 -71.94 -4.83
CA GLN A 350 -0.58 -72.17 -5.62
C GLN A 350 -1.15 -70.88 -6.23
N ALA A 351 -0.45 -69.75 -6.04
CA ALA A 351 -0.91 -68.45 -6.47
C ALA A 351 -0.82 -68.23 -8.00
N PRO A 352 -1.66 -67.34 -8.58
CA PRO A 352 -1.70 -67.10 -10.03
C PRO A 352 -0.39 -66.62 -10.67
N TRP A 353 0.51 -66.03 -9.88
CA TRP A 353 1.81 -65.54 -10.36
C TRP A 353 2.83 -66.66 -10.58
N VAL A 354 2.59 -67.86 -10.06
CA VAL A 354 3.58 -68.94 -10.02
C VAL A 354 3.93 -69.49 -11.41
N PRO A 355 2.96 -69.79 -12.32
CA PRO A 355 3.29 -70.27 -13.66
C PRO A 355 4.17 -69.27 -14.45
N GLU A 356 3.86 -67.98 -14.33
CA GLU A 356 4.65 -66.92 -14.97
C GLU A 356 6.05 -66.81 -14.34
N ALA A 357 6.16 -66.86 -13.01
CA ALA A 357 7.42 -66.83 -12.30
C ALA A 357 8.32 -68.02 -12.66
N VAL A 358 7.77 -69.23 -12.76
CA VAL A 358 8.50 -70.43 -13.23
C VAL A 358 8.98 -70.23 -14.67
N GLY A 359 8.13 -69.71 -15.56
CA GLY A 359 8.51 -69.41 -16.94
C GLY A 359 9.69 -68.43 -17.03
N ARG A 360 9.63 -67.32 -16.28
CA ARG A 360 10.73 -66.34 -16.18
C ARG A 360 12.01 -66.96 -15.61
N TYR A 361 11.88 -67.78 -14.56
CA TYR A 361 13.01 -68.47 -13.94
C TYR A 361 13.69 -69.45 -14.91
N VAL A 362 12.90 -70.32 -15.57
CA VAL A 362 13.42 -71.29 -16.54
C VAL A 362 14.10 -70.58 -17.70
N TYR A 363 13.49 -69.54 -18.26
CA TYR A 363 14.11 -68.74 -19.32
C TYR A 363 15.45 -68.15 -18.87
N SER A 364 15.50 -67.50 -17.70
CA SER A 364 16.73 -66.95 -17.14
C SER A 364 17.80 -68.02 -16.92
N LYS A 365 17.42 -69.21 -16.45
CA LYS A 365 18.35 -70.32 -16.24
C LYS A 365 18.89 -70.90 -17.55
N VAL A 366 18.06 -71.01 -18.58
CA VAL A 366 18.49 -71.44 -19.91
C VAL A 366 19.49 -70.44 -20.50
N GLN A 367 19.23 -69.13 -20.40
CA GLN A 367 20.18 -68.12 -20.86
C GLN A 367 21.50 -68.16 -20.08
N GLN A 368 21.44 -68.34 -18.76
CA GLN A 368 22.64 -68.50 -17.93
C GLN A 368 23.48 -69.71 -18.38
N ARG A 369 22.84 -70.88 -18.56
CA ARG A 369 23.53 -72.09 -19.03
C ARG A 369 24.09 -71.95 -20.43
N ARG A 370 23.36 -71.27 -21.32
CA ARG A 370 23.84 -70.95 -22.66
C ARG A 370 25.08 -70.07 -22.60
N GLN A 371 25.08 -69.03 -21.77
CA GLN A 371 26.22 -68.13 -21.60
C GLN A 371 27.43 -68.86 -20.99
N GLU A 372 27.22 -69.74 -20.01
CA GLU A 372 28.27 -70.61 -19.45
C GLU A 372 28.88 -71.51 -20.55
N LEU A 373 28.05 -72.12 -21.41
CA LEU A 373 28.52 -72.96 -22.52
C LEU A 373 29.26 -72.16 -23.60
N GLU A 374 28.74 -70.99 -23.98
CA GLU A 374 29.39 -70.08 -24.93
C GLU A 374 30.76 -69.61 -24.41
N GLN A 375 30.86 -69.37 -23.09
CA GLN A 375 32.10 -69.00 -22.41
C GLN A 375 33.12 -70.16 -22.35
N VAL A 376 32.66 -71.39 -22.08
CA VAL A 376 33.50 -72.60 -22.05
C VAL A 376 33.97 -73.00 -23.46
N LEU A 377 33.13 -72.82 -24.48
CA LEU A 377 33.44 -73.15 -25.87
C LEU A 377 34.23 -72.04 -26.59
N GLY A 378 34.50 -70.91 -25.92
CA GLY A 378 35.29 -69.80 -26.47
C GLY A 378 34.60 -69.05 -27.61
N ILE A 379 33.30 -69.23 -27.80
CA ILE A 379 32.53 -68.60 -28.88
C ILE A 379 32.10 -67.20 -28.40
N ARG A 380 32.98 -66.21 -28.57
CA ARG A 380 32.54 -64.81 -28.57
C ARG A 380 31.88 -64.52 -29.91
N LEU A 381 30.55 -64.51 -29.94
CA LEU A 381 29.82 -63.83 -31.01
C LEU A 381 30.13 -62.33 -30.89
N THR A 382 30.84 -61.80 -31.87
CA THR A 382 30.95 -60.34 -32.13
C THR A 382 29.60 -59.75 -32.50
#